data_AF-A0AAE1TPN5-F1
#
_entry.id   AF-A0AAE1TPN5-F1
#
_cell.length_a   1.000
_cell.length_b   1.000
_cell.length_c   1.000
_cell.angle_alpha   90.00
_cell.angle_beta   90.00
_cell.angle_gamma   90.00
#
_symmetry.space_group_name_H-M   'P 1'
#
loop_
_entity.id
_entity.type
_entity.pdbx_description
1 polymer ?
#
loop_
_entity_poly.entity_id
_entity_poly.type
_entity_poly.pdbx_seq_one_letter_code
_entity_poly.pdbx_strand_id
1 'polypeptide(L)'
;MRVLNESERPPPATLQPAGHESVEVRVNALHRLHYNQLAIHLLTTQSDNVHTTISELFTVILSECCEVEEEEEVQLTVSECVSGECREVEEEEEEVLNEIHLNIESELFIVQLVTELGRAFLADTDANTQTCASYAMLEVTRLYGIRESGSGEATPIGSQAWEKLSYHLQEMIYPLLTSKYTLSTGNNRSSVTLPSPIFGSDKAKTFQQWLTSWECSLVDLLQGERASQVFSACKPILRRDTTTAIYLLPSILICMLCETSDHHHQITTQVLSVMNQLQEKDKDEAALSIISIEIKQLAVLDYLSKWSQKKRQAETQGKKGRAAFVPSTQLHQVMSFLEKIPADILAHTSYKSHAYSPALMHIEAYIKDNPLQVKEHLCFLQCIYVSLDEPDGVAGVVAVRQDEPTLDQQVIQYL
;
A
#
# COMPACT_ATOMS: atom_id res chain seq x y z
N MET A 1 18.80 39.39 -12.62
CA MET A 1 18.58 38.49 -13.77
C MET A 1 19.92 38.05 -14.34
N ARG A 2 20.54 37.04 -13.73
CA ARG A 2 21.55 36.22 -14.42
C ARG A 2 20.83 34.93 -14.78
N VAL A 3 20.73 34.66 -16.08
CA VAL A 3 20.27 33.37 -16.58
C VAL A 3 21.34 32.37 -16.17
N LEU A 4 21.02 31.49 -15.21
CA LEU A 4 21.89 30.39 -14.83
C LEU A 4 21.92 29.38 -15.99
N ASN A 5 23.13 28.93 -16.35
CA ASN A 5 23.37 27.94 -17.39
C ASN A 5 22.59 26.64 -17.08
N GLU A 6 22.06 25.99 -18.12
CA GLU A 6 21.36 24.70 -18.03
C GLU A 6 22.21 23.56 -17.43
N SER A 7 23.50 23.77 -17.20
CA SER A 7 24.43 22.82 -16.59
C SER A 7 24.45 22.83 -15.04
N GLU A 8 23.78 23.78 -14.39
CA GLU A 8 23.76 23.92 -12.92
C GLU A 8 22.42 23.52 -12.28
N ARG A 9 21.45 23.02 -13.06
CA ARG A 9 20.27 22.37 -12.49
C ARG A 9 20.62 20.92 -12.17
N PRO A 10 20.34 20.40 -10.95
CA PRO A 10 20.28 18.95 -10.78
C PRO A 10 19.24 18.45 -11.78
N PRO A 11 19.60 17.56 -12.72
CA PRO A 11 18.65 17.13 -13.73
C PRO A 11 17.51 16.38 -13.01
N PRO A 12 16.24 16.56 -13.42
CA PRO A 12 15.13 15.75 -12.90
C PRO A 12 15.37 14.22 -13.06
N ALA A 13 16.34 13.85 -13.91
CA ALA A 13 16.83 12.49 -14.10
C ALA A 13 17.61 11.88 -12.92
N THR A 14 18.00 12.63 -11.88
CA THR A 14 18.66 12.08 -10.68
C THR A 14 17.71 11.71 -9.54
N LEU A 15 16.43 12.12 -9.62
CA LEU A 15 15.42 11.83 -8.59
C LEU A 15 14.73 10.49 -8.81
N GLN A 16 14.35 10.16 -10.05
CA GLN A 16 13.73 8.87 -10.39
C GLN A 16 14.57 7.63 -9.98
N PRO A 17 15.92 7.63 -10.09
CA PRO A 17 16.73 6.49 -9.66
C PRO A 17 16.89 6.37 -8.14
N ALA A 18 16.60 7.42 -7.37
CA ALA A 18 16.79 7.42 -5.92
C ALA A 18 15.67 6.65 -5.19
N GLY A 19 14.43 6.66 -5.72
CA GLY A 19 13.30 5.85 -5.24
C GLY A 19 13.16 4.48 -5.92
N HIS A 20 14.25 3.93 -6.46
CA HIS A 20 14.21 2.68 -7.21
C HIS A 20 14.39 1.48 -6.27
N GLU A 21 13.55 0.44 -6.34
CA GLU A 21 13.61 -0.69 -5.40
C GLU A 21 14.98 -1.43 -5.39
N SER A 22 15.71 -1.44 -6.53
CA SER A 22 17.08 -1.96 -6.59
C SER A 22 18.09 -1.11 -5.82
N VAL A 23 18.70 -1.73 -4.80
CA VAL A 23 19.76 -1.16 -3.95
C VAL A 23 20.90 -0.52 -4.74
N GLU A 24 21.42 -1.17 -5.78
CA GLU A 24 22.58 -0.66 -6.54
C GLU A 24 22.26 0.66 -7.24
N VAL A 25 21.03 0.80 -7.72
CA VAL A 25 20.54 2.02 -8.38
C VAL A 25 20.39 3.14 -7.36
N ARG A 26 19.86 2.82 -6.16
CA ARG A 26 19.72 3.76 -5.04
C ARG A 26 21.06 4.28 -4.55
N VAL A 27 22.01 3.39 -4.27
CA VAL A 27 23.36 3.75 -3.80
C VAL A 27 24.05 4.69 -4.80
N ASN A 28 23.96 4.40 -6.09
CA ASN A 28 24.55 5.25 -7.12
C ASN A 28 23.83 6.60 -7.26
N ALA A 29 22.50 6.63 -7.08
CA ALA A 29 21.73 7.87 -7.06
C ALA A 29 22.09 8.74 -5.84
N LEU A 30 22.15 8.14 -4.65
CA LEU A 30 22.55 8.79 -3.40
C LEU A 30 23.98 9.32 -3.45
N HIS A 31 24.94 8.57 -3.99
CA HIS A 31 26.30 9.07 -4.21
C HIS A 31 26.34 10.29 -5.14
N ARG A 32 25.51 10.30 -6.18
CA ARG A 32 25.39 11.46 -7.09
C ARG A 32 24.75 12.66 -6.40
N LEU A 33 23.80 12.43 -5.50
CA LEU A 33 23.19 13.48 -4.67
C LEU A 33 24.19 14.05 -3.67
N HIS A 34 24.94 13.18 -2.97
CA HIS A 34 26.02 13.57 -2.07
C HIS A 34 27.06 14.45 -2.78
N TYR A 35 27.51 14.03 -3.97
CA TYR A 35 28.48 14.80 -4.76
C TYR A 35 27.99 16.20 -5.16
N ASN A 36 26.66 16.39 -5.26
CA ASN A 36 26.04 17.66 -5.64
C ASN A 36 25.46 18.46 -4.47
N GLN A 37 25.78 18.09 -3.21
CA GLN A 37 25.27 18.78 -2.00
C GLN A 37 25.49 20.29 -2.01
N LEU A 38 26.65 20.75 -2.51
CA LEU A 38 26.97 22.19 -2.59
C LEU A 38 26.03 22.95 -3.54
N ALA A 39 25.61 22.33 -4.63
CA ALA A 39 24.66 22.93 -5.57
C ALA A 39 23.25 22.97 -4.98
N ILE A 40 22.84 21.92 -4.27
CA ILE A 40 21.55 21.87 -3.55
C ILE A 40 21.50 22.94 -2.46
N HIS A 41 22.56 23.05 -1.65
CA HIS A 41 22.68 24.06 -0.59
C HIS A 41 22.67 25.50 -1.14
N LEU A 42 23.27 25.75 -2.30
CA LEU A 42 23.20 27.05 -2.97
C LEU A 42 21.79 27.36 -3.49
N LEU A 43 21.05 26.35 -3.94
CA LEU A 43 19.68 26.51 -4.44
C LEU A 43 18.67 26.76 -3.29
N THR A 44 18.83 26.10 -2.14
CA THR A 44 18.01 26.33 -0.94
C THR A 44 18.28 27.66 -0.26
N THR A 45 19.54 28.14 -0.25
CA THR A 45 19.90 29.40 0.43
C THR A 45 19.66 30.65 -0.40
N GLN A 46 19.54 30.54 -1.74
CA GLN A 46 19.36 31.69 -2.64
C GLN A 46 17.92 31.88 -3.14
N SER A 47 16.99 30.99 -2.81
CA SER A 47 15.59 31.09 -3.25
C SER A 47 14.65 31.24 -2.05
N ASP A 48 13.80 32.28 -2.06
CA ASP A 48 12.75 32.50 -1.05
C ASP A 48 11.57 31.49 -1.19
N ASN A 49 11.55 30.68 -2.26
CA ASN A 49 10.53 29.67 -2.52
C ASN A 49 11.16 28.28 -2.50
N VAL A 50 10.65 27.39 -1.67
CA VAL A 50 11.00 25.97 -1.69
C VAL A 50 10.63 25.42 -3.08
N HIS A 51 11.63 25.07 -3.88
CA HIS A 51 11.41 24.48 -5.19
C HIS A 51 10.72 23.12 -5.01
N THR A 52 9.64 22.82 -5.75
CA THR A 52 8.93 21.52 -5.69
C THR A 52 9.87 20.32 -5.81
N THR A 53 10.91 20.45 -6.64
CA THR A 53 11.98 19.46 -6.85
C THR A 53 12.82 19.17 -5.59
N ILE A 54 12.93 20.13 -4.67
CA ILE A 54 13.64 19.97 -3.39
C ILE A 54 12.73 19.23 -2.40
N SER A 55 11.42 19.53 -2.42
CA SER A 55 10.43 18.77 -1.65
C SER A 55 10.35 17.30 -2.11
N GLU A 56 10.34 17.07 -3.43
CA GLU A 56 10.43 15.73 -4.04
C GLU A 56 11.75 15.01 -3.68
N LEU A 57 12.87 15.75 -3.61
CA LEU A 57 14.14 15.18 -3.17
C LEU A 57 14.10 14.75 -1.71
N PHE A 58 13.54 15.58 -0.83
CA PHE A 58 13.43 15.26 0.59
C PHE A 58 12.46 14.12 0.86
N THR A 59 11.31 14.08 0.20
CA THR A 59 10.37 12.96 0.29
C THR A 59 11.00 11.65 -0.17
N VAL A 60 11.75 11.65 -1.28
CA VAL A 60 12.48 10.45 -1.73
C VAL A 60 13.59 10.07 -0.73
N ILE A 61 14.36 11.03 -0.20
CA ILE A 61 15.40 10.71 0.79
C ILE A 61 14.79 10.16 2.10
N LEU A 62 13.67 10.73 2.56
CA LEU A 62 12.96 10.29 3.76
C LEU A 62 12.28 8.94 3.55
N SER A 63 11.68 8.68 2.39
CA SER A 63 11.14 7.36 2.07
C SER A 63 12.24 6.30 2.07
N GLU A 64 13.41 6.62 1.53
CA GLU A 64 14.59 5.75 1.57
C GLU A 64 15.15 5.57 2.99
N CYS A 65 15.03 6.56 3.89
CA CYS A 65 15.33 6.37 5.32
C CYS A 65 14.42 5.33 5.98
N CYS A 66 13.14 5.28 5.58
CA CYS A 66 12.13 4.42 6.19
C CYS A 66 12.16 2.98 5.64
N GLU A 67 12.60 2.78 4.40
CA GLU A 67 12.62 1.45 3.76
C GLU A 67 13.91 0.64 4.02
N VAL A 68 14.99 1.30 4.44
CA VAL A 68 16.33 0.71 4.49
C VAL A 68 16.70 0.33 5.93
N GLU A 69 16.13 -0.77 6.44
CA GLU A 69 16.52 -1.33 7.74
C GLU A 69 17.66 -2.37 7.63
N GLU A 70 17.96 -2.91 6.45
CA GLU A 70 18.85 -4.09 6.31
C GLU A 70 20.31 -3.80 5.87
N GLU A 71 20.65 -2.59 5.39
CA GLU A 71 21.99 -2.32 4.81
C GLU A 71 22.67 -1.03 5.32
N GLU A 72 23.75 -1.21 6.10
CA GLU A 72 24.54 -0.17 6.78
C GLU A 72 25.13 0.89 5.81
N GLU A 73 25.50 0.48 4.60
CA GLU A 73 26.13 1.36 3.59
C GLU A 73 25.14 2.39 3.02
N VAL A 74 23.89 2.01 2.81
CA VAL A 74 22.84 2.92 2.34
C VAL A 74 22.46 3.90 3.46
N GLN A 75 22.32 3.43 4.70
CA GLN A 75 22.01 4.28 5.87
C GLN A 75 23.08 5.36 6.13
N LEU A 76 24.37 5.00 6.00
CA LEU A 76 25.46 5.97 6.13
C LEU A 76 25.37 7.03 5.03
N THR A 77 25.16 6.63 3.78
CA THR A 77 25.10 7.55 2.65
C THR A 77 23.87 8.48 2.72
N VAL A 78 22.73 7.96 3.20
CA VAL A 78 21.50 8.74 3.44
C VAL A 78 21.66 9.71 4.61
N SER A 79 22.23 9.27 5.74
CA SER A 79 22.45 10.14 6.91
C SER A 79 23.45 11.27 6.62
N GLU A 80 24.45 11.02 5.77
CA GLU A 80 25.37 12.04 5.25
C GLU A 80 24.68 13.04 4.30
N CYS A 81 23.55 12.67 3.70
CA CYS A 81 22.74 13.57 2.87
C CYS A 81 21.76 14.43 3.68
N VAL A 82 21.25 13.91 4.80
CA VAL A 82 20.28 14.62 5.67
C VAL A 82 20.96 15.59 6.65
N SER A 83 22.24 15.42 6.96
CA SER A 83 22.98 16.21 7.97
C SER A 83 23.28 17.68 7.58
N GLY A 84 22.84 18.15 6.41
CA GLY A 84 22.77 19.58 6.10
C GLY A 84 21.46 20.17 6.62
N GLU A 85 21.52 21.20 7.46
CA GLU A 85 20.40 21.90 8.14
C GLU A 85 19.05 21.79 7.39
N CYS A 86 18.28 20.75 7.71
CA CYS A 86 16.96 20.50 7.15
C CYS A 86 15.95 21.39 7.87
N ARG A 87 15.21 22.18 7.09
CA ARG A 87 14.02 22.89 7.56
C ARG A 87 12.85 21.92 7.44
N GLU A 88 11.95 21.89 8.43
CA GLU A 88 10.72 21.07 8.39
C GLU A 88 10.02 21.27 7.05
N VAL A 89 10.02 20.22 6.22
CA VAL A 89 9.20 20.11 5.02
C VAL A 89 7.96 19.37 5.47
N GLU A 90 6.81 20.04 5.45
CA GLU A 90 5.53 19.36 5.62
C GLU A 90 5.39 18.33 4.50
N GLU A 91 5.30 17.06 4.89
CA GLU A 91 5.08 15.95 3.98
C GLU A 91 3.69 16.12 3.35
N GLU A 92 3.65 16.46 2.07
CA GLU A 92 2.57 15.93 1.24
C GLU A 92 2.94 14.46 1.03
N GLU A 93 2.48 13.59 1.92
CA GLU A 93 2.49 12.14 1.70
C GLU A 93 1.85 11.89 0.34
N GLU A 94 2.66 11.67 -0.69
CA GLU A 94 2.19 11.07 -1.93
C GLU A 94 1.77 9.65 -1.57
N GLU A 95 0.51 9.49 -1.13
CA GLU A 95 -0.15 8.21 -0.91
C GLU A 95 -0.01 7.39 -2.20
N VAL A 96 1.03 6.55 -2.33
CA VAL A 96 1.33 5.78 -3.57
C VAL A 96 0.20 4.77 -3.93
N LEU A 97 -0.81 4.62 -3.07
CA LEU A 97 -2.03 3.82 -3.30
C LEU A 97 -3.14 4.55 -4.10
N ASN A 98 -2.85 5.69 -4.72
CA ASN A 98 -3.85 6.75 -4.93
C ASN A 98 -4.87 6.67 -6.07
N GLU A 99 -5.05 5.56 -6.77
CA GLU A 99 -6.23 5.42 -7.64
C GLU A 99 -7.04 4.17 -7.36
N ILE A 100 -8.16 4.37 -6.66
CA ILE A 100 -9.16 3.34 -6.41
C ILE A 100 -9.81 2.91 -7.74
N HIS A 101 -9.70 1.63 -8.08
CA HIS A 101 -10.27 1.09 -9.30
C HIS A 101 -11.62 0.42 -9.03
N LEU A 102 -12.67 0.91 -9.70
CA LEU A 102 -14.01 0.30 -9.61
C LEU A 102 -14.16 -0.94 -10.49
N ASN A 103 -13.31 -1.08 -11.52
CA ASN A 103 -13.36 -2.16 -12.49
C ASN A 103 -11.94 -2.53 -12.95
N ILE A 104 -11.61 -3.83 -12.91
CA ILE A 104 -10.36 -4.39 -13.42
C ILE A 104 -10.21 -4.23 -14.94
N GLU A 105 -11.31 -4.03 -15.66
CA GLU A 105 -11.27 -3.78 -17.10
C GLU A 105 -11.11 -2.30 -17.46
N SER A 106 -10.95 -1.42 -16.46
CA SER A 106 -10.68 -0.02 -16.71
C SER A 106 -9.27 0.18 -17.28
N GLU A 107 -9.15 1.11 -18.22
CA GLU A 107 -7.88 1.48 -18.84
C GLU A 107 -6.80 1.84 -17.80
N LEU A 108 -7.16 2.60 -16.76
CA LEU A 108 -6.25 3.02 -15.71
C LEU A 108 -5.72 1.82 -14.90
N PHE A 109 -6.59 0.89 -14.51
CA PHE A 109 -6.17 -0.32 -13.79
C PHE A 109 -5.17 -1.13 -14.63
N ILE A 110 -5.42 -1.26 -15.93
CA ILE A 110 -4.56 -2.01 -16.84
C ILE A 110 -3.18 -1.37 -16.93
N VAL A 111 -3.13 -0.04 -17.11
CA VAL A 111 -1.87 0.71 -17.17
C VAL A 111 -1.09 0.55 -15.87
N GLN A 112 -1.74 0.72 -14.72
CA GLN A 112 -1.05 0.59 -13.43
C GLN A 112 -0.58 -0.84 -13.16
N LEU A 113 -1.41 -1.85 -13.44
CA LEU A 113 -1.01 -3.25 -13.31
C LEU A 113 0.25 -3.57 -14.14
N VAL A 114 0.31 -3.09 -15.39
CA VAL A 114 1.48 -3.30 -16.24
C VAL A 114 2.70 -2.54 -15.73
N THR A 115 2.51 -1.32 -15.21
CA THR A 115 3.57 -0.53 -14.57
C THR A 115 4.14 -1.26 -13.36
N GLU A 116 3.30 -1.80 -12.47
CA GLU A 116 3.74 -2.56 -11.30
C GLU A 116 4.50 -3.84 -11.67
N LEU A 117 4.04 -4.56 -12.69
CA LEU A 117 4.75 -5.74 -13.18
C LEU A 117 6.09 -5.36 -13.82
N GLY A 118 6.17 -4.22 -14.49
CA GLY A 118 7.42 -3.67 -15.01
C GLY A 118 8.37 -3.25 -13.88
N ARG A 119 7.84 -2.68 -12.79
CA ARG A 119 8.59 -2.36 -11.57
C ARG A 119 9.16 -3.63 -10.95
N ALA A 120 8.36 -4.68 -10.76
CA ALA A 120 8.83 -5.98 -10.27
C ALA A 120 9.88 -6.65 -11.17
N PHE A 121 9.81 -6.43 -12.49
CA PHE A 121 10.83 -6.91 -13.44
C PHE A 121 12.17 -6.18 -13.26
N LEU A 122 12.16 -4.87 -13.00
CA LEU A 122 13.37 -4.05 -12.89
C LEU A 122 13.97 -4.04 -11.47
N ALA A 123 13.15 -4.28 -10.45
CA ALA A 123 13.55 -4.27 -9.06
C ALA A 123 14.50 -5.42 -8.70
N ASP A 124 14.24 -6.62 -9.22
CA ASP A 124 14.94 -7.84 -8.81
C ASP A 124 16.12 -8.18 -9.75
N THR A 125 17.19 -8.70 -9.16
CA THR A 125 18.35 -9.25 -9.87
C THR A 125 18.19 -10.75 -10.17
N ASP A 126 17.25 -11.43 -9.52
CA ASP A 126 16.99 -12.84 -9.74
C ASP A 126 16.27 -13.09 -11.08
N ALA A 127 16.93 -13.88 -11.93
CA ALA A 127 16.43 -14.27 -13.23
C ALA A 127 15.07 -14.99 -13.16
N ASN A 128 14.77 -15.70 -12.06
CA ASN A 128 13.47 -16.38 -11.92
C ASN A 128 12.34 -15.38 -11.65
N THR A 129 12.55 -14.40 -10.77
CA THR A 129 11.59 -13.30 -10.56
C THR A 129 11.35 -12.52 -11.84
N GLN A 130 12.40 -12.15 -12.56
CA GLN A 130 12.29 -11.49 -13.87
C GLN A 130 11.51 -12.33 -14.89
N THR A 131 11.73 -13.65 -14.89
CA THR A 131 10.98 -14.57 -15.77
C THR A 131 9.50 -14.65 -15.36
N CYS A 132 9.20 -14.67 -14.06
CA CYS A 132 7.82 -14.65 -13.54
C CYS A 132 7.11 -13.33 -13.86
N ALA A 133 7.78 -12.19 -13.70
CA ALA A 133 7.26 -10.88 -14.06
C ALA A 133 7.02 -10.77 -15.57
N SER A 134 7.97 -11.22 -16.39
CA SER A 134 7.84 -11.27 -17.85
C SER A 134 6.65 -12.12 -18.30
N TYR A 135 6.45 -13.28 -17.66
CA TYR A 135 5.29 -14.13 -17.91
C TYR A 135 3.97 -13.44 -17.56
N ALA A 136 3.89 -12.81 -16.37
CA ALA A 136 2.70 -12.09 -15.94
C ALA A 136 2.39 -10.91 -16.89
N MET A 137 3.39 -10.11 -17.25
CA MET A 137 3.26 -9.02 -18.22
C MET A 137 2.75 -9.52 -19.57
N LEU A 138 3.30 -10.62 -20.08
CA LEU A 138 2.87 -11.21 -21.35
C LEU A 138 1.41 -11.68 -21.31
N GLU A 139 1.01 -12.40 -20.27
CA GLU A 139 -0.36 -12.87 -20.18
C GLU A 139 -1.35 -11.73 -19.96
N VAL A 140 -1.02 -10.73 -19.13
CA VAL A 140 -1.86 -9.53 -18.94
C VAL A 140 -2.02 -8.76 -20.25
N THR A 141 -0.93 -8.53 -20.98
CA THR A 141 -0.98 -7.84 -22.30
C THR A 141 -1.80 -8.63 -23.32
N ARG A 142 -1.70 -9.97 -23.32
CA ARG A 142 -2.53 -10.83 -24.18
C ARG A 142 -4.00 -10.80 -23.78
N LEU A 143 -4.31 -10.90 -22.49
CA LEU A 143 -5.67 -10.90 -21.97
C LEU A 143 -6.39 -9.60 -22.30
N TYR A 144 -5.74 -8.45 -22.12
CA TYR A 144 -6.31 -7.13 -22.43
C TYR A 144 -6.11 -6.69 -23.88
N GLY A 145 -5.37 -7.44 -24.70
CA GLY A 145 -5.05 -7.06 -26.08
C GLY A 145 -4.31 -5.74 -26.17
N ILE A 146 -3.33 -5.54 -25.28
CA ILE A 146 -2.52 -4.32 -25.17
C ILE A 146 -1.50 -4.32 -26.31
N ARG A 147 -1.79 -3.57 -27.36
CA ARG A 147 -0.95 -3.45 -28.56
C ARG A 147 -1.24 -2.12 -29.26
N GLU A 148 -0.32 -1.71 -30.13
CA GLU A 148 -0.52 -0.57 -31.02
C GLU A 148 -1.84 -0.63 -31.79
N SER A 149 -2.45 0.54 -31.92
CA SER A 149 -3.68 0.78 -32.68
C SER A 149 -3.54 0.24 -34.12
N GLY A 150 -4.41 -0.69 -34.51
CA GLY A 150 -4.43 -1.30 -35.84
C GLY A 150 -3.78 -2.69 -35.95
N SER A 151 -3.25 -3.24 -34.85
CA SER A 151 -2.84 -4.66 -34.81
C SER A 151 -4.05 -5.61 -34.70
N GLY A 152 -3.97 -6.80 -35.30
CA GLY A 152 -5.11 -7.73 -35.42
C GLY A 152 -5.66 -8.30 -34.10
N GLU A 153 -4.90 -8.19 -33.01
CA GLU A 153 -5.27 -8.68 -31.67
C GLU A 153 -5.49 -7.52 -30.66
N ALA A 154 -5.42 -6.26 -31.12
CA ALA A 154 -5.66 -5.12 -30.25
C ALA A 154 -7.15 -4.99 -29.87
N THR A 155 -7.41 -4.79 -28.58
CA THR A 155 -8.72 -4.31 -28.12
C THR A 155 -8.72 -2.79 -28.06
N PRO A 156 -9.88 -2.11 -28.17
CA PRO A 156 -9.92 -0.65 -28.08
C PRO A 156 -9.38 -0.12 -26.74
N ILE A 157 -9.66 -0.82 -25.64
CA ILE A 157 -9.14 -0.47 -24.30
C ILE A 157 -7.63 -0.77 -24.23
N GLY A 158 -7.19 -1.89 -24.81
CA GLY A 158 -5.78 -2.27 -24.84
C GLY A 158 -4.90 -1.31 -25.64
N SER A 159 -5.40 -0.77 -26.76
CA SER A 159 -4.67 0.26 -27.52
C SER A 159 -4.60 1.60 -26.80
N GLN A 160 -5.67 2.00 -26.11
CA GLN A 160 -5.64 3.20 -25.25
C GLN A 160 -4.65 3.03 -24.10
N ALA A 161 -4.65 1.85 -23.45
CA ALA A 161 -3.68 1.53 -22.41
C ALA A 161 -2.24 1.54 -22.98
N TRP A 162 -2.02 0.98 -24.17
CA TRP A 162 -0.70 1.01 -24.82
C TRP A 162 -0.18 2.44 -25.04
N GLU A 163 -1.03 3.35 -25.52
CA GLU A 163 -0.68 4.75 -25.74
C GLU A 163 -0.33 5.50 -24.45
N LYS A 164 -0.89 5.10 -23.30
CA LYS A 164 -0.60 5.68 -21.98
C LYS A 164 0.61 5.08 -21.27
N LEU A 165 1.07 3.90 -21.68
CA LEU A 165 2.27 3.29 -21.09
C LEU A 165 3.52 4.13 -21.41
N SER A 166 4.47 4.17 -20.47
CA SER A 166 5.75 4.81 -20.71
C SER A 166 6.52 4.10 -21.83
N TYR A 167 7.35 4.85 -22.56
CA TYR A 167 8.13 4.32 -23.67
C TYR A 167 8.99 3.11 -23.26
N HIS A 168 9.61 3.17 -22.08
CA HIS A 168 10.40 2.06 -21.54
C HIS A 168 9.55 0.78 -21.32
N LEU A 169 8.33 0.91 -20.80
CA LEU A 169 7.43 -0.24 -20.64
C LEU A 169 7.01 -0.82 -21.98
N GLN A 170 6.76 0.03 -22.99
CA GLN A 170 6.47 -0.43 -24.36
C GLN A 170 7.65 -1.21 -24.94
N GLU A 171 8.90 -0.73 -24.77
CA GLU A 171 10.11 -1.43 -25.21
C GLU A 171 10.31 -2.78 -24.51
N MET A 172 9.96 -2.88 -23.22
CA MET A 172 10.00 -4.15 -22.48
C MET A 172 8.94 -5.15 -22.97
N ILE A 173 7.73 -4.67 -23.29
CA ILE A 173 6.62 -5.53 -23.74
C ILE A 173 6.82 -6.00 -25.18
N TYR A 174 7.39 -5.15 -26.05
CA TYR A 174 7.57 -5.45 -27.47
C TYR A 174 8.20 -6.82 -27.76
N PRO A 175 9.33 -7.22 -27.16
CA PRO A 175 9.89 -8.57 -27.34
C PRO A 175 9.00 -9.67 -26.75
N LEU A 176 8.33 -9.41 -25.63
CA LEU A 176 7.45 -10.38 -24.96
C LEU A 176 6.26 -10.78 -25.84
N LEU A 177 5.71 -9.85 -26.64
CA LEU A 177 4.59 -10.14 -27.56
C LEU A 177 4.89 -11.23 -28.60
N THR A 178 6.17 -11.49 -28.88
CA THR A 178 6.61 -12.58 -29.78
C THR A 178 7.05 -13.85 -29.03
N SER A 179 7.17 -13.76 -27.71
CA SER A 179 7.62 -14.85 -26.86
C SER A 179 6.53 -15.89 -26.62
N LYS A 180 6.95 -17.12 -26.30
CA LYS A 180 6.08 -18.26 -25.98
C LYS A 180 6.33 -18.76 -24.57
N TYR A 181 6.35 -17.85 -23.59
CA TYR A 181 6.42 -18.27 -22.20
C TYR A 181 5.17 -19.11 -21.88
N THR A 182 5.38 -20.37 -21.50
CA THR A 182 4.32 -21.25 -21.02
C THR A 182 4.74 -21.80 -19.68
N LEU A 183 3.90 -21.64 -18.66
CA LEU A 183 4.11 -22.32 -17.39
C LEU A 183 3.97 -23.82 -17.60
N SER A 184 4.92 -24.58 -17.07
CA SER A 184 4.75 -26.02 -16.93
C SER A 184 3.77 -26.26 -15.79
N THR A 185 2.46 -26.21 -16.09
CA THR A 185 1.38 -26.45 -15.13
C THR A 185 1.43 -27.89 -14.65
N GLY A 186 2.08 -28.11 -13.50
CA GLY A 186 1.77 -29.26 -12.67
C GLY A 186 0.35 -29.08 -12.14
N ASN A 187 -0.61 -29.83 -12.71
CA ASN A 187 -1.99 -29.91 -12.25
C ASN A 187 -2.05 -30.52 -10.83
N ASN A 188 -1.66 -29.76 -9.82
CA ASN A 188 -2.01 -30.05 -8.43
C ASN A 188 -3.07 -29.04 -8.01
N ARG A 189 -4.26 -29.16 -8.60
CA ARG A 189 -5.49 -28.64 -7.97
C ARG A 189 -5.80 -29.51 -6.76
N SER A 190 -4.97 -29.42 -5.72
CA SER A 190 -5.33 -29.95 -4.41
C SER A 190 -6.55 -29.18 -3.93
N SER A 191 -7.64 -29.89 -3.65
CA SER A 191 -8.89 -29.42 -3.04
C SER A 191 -8.76 -28.03 -2.39
N VAL A 192 -9.21 -26.99 -3.08
CA VAL A 192 -9.06 -25.59 -2.65
C VAL A 192 -10.11 -25.30 -1.58
N THR A 193 -9.78 -25.68 -0.34
CA THR A 193 -10.44 -25.14 0.84
C THR A 193 -9.55 -24.04 1.39
N LEU A 194 -10.09 -22.83 1.59
CA LEU A 194 -9.45 -21.78 2.40
C LEU A 194 -8.97 -22.42 3.71
N PRO A 195 -7.66 -22.58 3.94
CA PRO A 195 -7.17 -23.13 5.20
C PRO A 195 -7.45 -22.10 6.28
N SER A 196 -8.18 -22.44 7.34
CA SER A 196 -8.50 -21.50 8.42
C SER A 196 -7.83 -21.89 9.73
N PRO A 197 -7.15 -20.96 10.43
CA PRO A 197 -6.39 -19.81 9.94
C PRO A 197 -5.02 -20.22 9.34
N ILE A 198 -4.50 -19.49 8.34
CA ILE A 198 -3.16 -19.76 7.75
C ILE A 198 -2.07 -19.10 8.60
N PHE A 199 -2.32 -17.88 9.08
CA PHE A 199 -1.34 -17.11 9.85
C PHE A 199 -1.14 -17.72 11.24
N GLY A 200 0.12 -17.95 11.62
CA GLY A 200 0.47 -18.61 12.88
C GLY A 200 0.25 -20.12 12.89
N SER A 201 -0.10 -20.73 11.74
CA SER A 201 -0.12 -22.19 11.58
C SER A 201 1.25 -22.73 11.17
N ASP A 202 1.46 -24.05 11.27
CA ASP A 202 2.69 -24.72 10.78
C ASP A 202 2.97 -24.45 9.29
N LYS A 203 1.97 -23.98 8.52
CA LYS A 203 2.06 -23.74 7.08
C LYS A 203 2.60 -22.36 6.69
N ALA A 204 2.59 -21.37 7.59
CA ALA A 204 3.11 -20.04 7.32
C ALA A 204 3.69 -19.41 8.59
N LYS A 205 5.03 -19.39 8.67
CA LYS A 205 5.76 -18.82 9.81
C LYS A 205 6.14 -17.36 9.62
N THR A 206 6.23 -16.91 8.36
CA THR A 206 6.51 -15.53 7.99
C THR A 206 5.30 -14.87 7.34
N PHE A 207 5.23 -13.53 7.43
CA PHE A 207 4.20 -12.76 6.76
C PHE A 207 4.18 -12.98 5.25
N GLN A 208 5.35 -13.02 4.60
CA GLN A 208 5.45 -13.30 3.17
C GLN A 208 4.85 -14.67 2.81
N GLN A 209 5.14 -15.73 3.58
CA GLN A 209 4.56 -17.05 3.34
C GLN A 209 3.05 -17.05 3.52
N TRP A 210 2.55 -16.33 4.52
CA TRP A 210 1.12 -16.17 4.73
C TRP A 210 0.46 -15.42 3.59
N LEU A 211 0.97 -14.24 3.24
CA LEU A 211 0.42 -13.36 2.21
C LEU A 211 0.32 -14.12 0.89
N THR A 212 1.42 -14.69 0.43
CA THR A 212 1.49 -15.39 -0.86
C THR A 212 0.61 -16.64 -0.90
N SER A 213 0.55 -17.41 0.20
CA SER A 213 -0.32 -18.58 0.31
C SER A 213 -1.80 -18.20 0.34
N TRP A 214 -2.13 -17.15 1.08
CA TRP A 214 -3.49 -16.65 1.22
C TRP A 214 -3.98 -16.07 -0.11
N GLU A 215 -3.19 -15.19 -0.73
CA GLU A 215 -3.50 -14.57 -2.01
C GLU A 215 -3.64 -15.60 -3.13
N CYS A 216 -2.72 -16.58 -3.24
CA CYS A 216 -2.88 -17.68 -4.19
C CYS A 216 -4.19 -18.46 -3.98
N SER A 217 -4.55 -18.71 -2.71
CA SER A 217 -5.80 -19.41 -2.36
C SER A 217 -7.02 -18.58 -2.71
N LEU A 218 -6.98 -17.26 -2.52
CA LEU A 218 -8.05 -16.34 -2.93
C LEU A 218 -8.23 -16.37 -4.44
N VAL A 219 -7.13 -16.32 -5.21
CA VAL A 219 -7.19 -16.35 -6.68
C VAL A 219 -7.70 -17.68 -7.21
N ASP A 220 -7.41 -18.81 -6.55
CA ASP A 220 -7.98 -20.12 -6.90
C ASP A 220 -9.50 -20.22 -6.67
N LEU A 221 -10.07 -19.35 -5.81
CA LEU A 221 -11.49 -19.33 -5.48
C LEU A 221 -12.31 -18.33 -6.32
N LEU A 222 -11.65 -17.43 -7.06
CA LEU A 222 -12.31 -16.49 -7.95
C LEU A 222 -13.12 -17.22 -9.03
N GLN A 223 -14.40 -16.88 -9.12
CA GLN A 223 -15.34 -17.42 -10.10
C GLN A 223 -15.41 -16.58 -11.37
N GLY A 224 -15.08 -15.28 -11.29
CA GLY A 224 -15.11 -14.37 -12.43
C GLY A 224 -14.08 -14.75 -13.50
N GLU A 225 -14.54 -14.93 -14.74
CA GLU A 225 -13.70 -15.41 -15.85
C GLU A 225 -12.49 -14.50 -16.09
N ARG A 226 -12.73 -13.18 -16.15
CA ARG A 226 -11.68 -12.18 -16.39
C ARG A 226 -10.71 -12.04 -15.21
N ALA A 227 -11.25 -11.85 -14.01
CA ALA A 227 -10.48 -11.67 -12.78
C ALA A 227 -9.59 -12.90 -12.49
N SER A 228 -10.18 -14.09 -12.60
CA SER A 228 -9.47 -15.36 -12.41
C SER A 228 -8.32 -15.51 -13.40
N GLN A 229 -8.53 -15.20 -14.69
CA GLN A 229 -7.45 -15.25 -15.71
C GLN A 229 -6.31 -14.28 -15.39
N VAL A 230 -6.63 -13.02 -15.09
CA VAL A 230 -5.64 -11.96 -14.83
C VAL A 230 -4.82 -12.27 -13.59
N PHE A 231 -5.47 -12.53 -12.46
CA PHE A 231 -4.75 -12.80 -11.22
C PHE A 231 -4.06 -14.17 -11.22
N SER A 232 -4.59 -15.16 -11.97
CA SER A 232 -3.89 -16.44 -12.13
C SER A 232 -2.60 -16.29 -12.94
N ALA A 233 -2.51 -15.34 -13.87
CA ALA A 233 -1.27 -15.01 -14.56
C ALA A 233 -0.24 -14.38 -13.61
N CYS A 234 -0.69 -13.63 -12.60
CA CYS A 234 0.19 -13.00 -11.61
C CYS A 234 0.68 -13.96 -10.51
N LYS A 235 0.03 -15.11 -10.28
CA LYS A 235 0.42 -16.08 -9.23
C LYS A 235 1.93 -16.38 -9.11
N PRO A 236 2.70 -16.57 -10.21
CA PRO A 236 4.12 -16.84 -10.11
C PRO A 236 4.92 -15.67 -9.51
N ILE A 237 4.60 -14.43 -9.91
CA ILE A 237 5.29 -13.24 -9.40
C ILE A 237 4.88 -12.94 -7.95
N LEU A 238 3.60 -13.15 -7.60
CA LEU A 238 3.09 -13.00 -6.24
C LEU A 238 3.89 -13.82 -5.22
N ARG A 239 4.36 -15.01 -5.59
CA ARG A 239 5.15 -15.88 -4.69
C ARG A 239 6.57 -15.40 -4.43
N ARG A 240 7.08 -14.47 -5.24
CA ARG A 240 8.48 -14.03 -5.19
C ARG A 240 8.58 -12.59 -4.72
N ASP A 241 7.80 -11.70 -5.33
CA ASP A 241 7.78 -10.29 -4.99
C ASP A 241 6.65 -9.96 -4.00
N THR A 242 7.04 -9.61 -2.77
CA THR A 242 6.12 -9.22 -1.69
C THR A 242 5.46 -7.88 -1.99
N THR A 243 6.17 -6.96 -2.65
CA THR A 243 5.67 -5.62 -2.96
C THR A 243 4.52 -5.69 -3.96
N THR A 244 4.67 -6.48 -5.04
CA THR A 244 3.56 -6.79 -5.96
C THR A 244 2.39 -7.50 -5.27
N ALA A 245 2.66 -8.42 -4.34
CA ALA A 245 1.61 -9.10 -3.57
C ALA A 245 0.79 -8.14 -2.69
N ILE A 246 1.45 -7.19 -2.02
CA ILE A 246 0.77 -6.16 -1.24
C ILE A 246 -0.07 -5.26 -2.16
N TYR A 247 0.49 -4.84 -3.30
CA TYR A 247 -0.21 -3.98 -4.27
C TYR A 247 -1.48 -4.64 -4.84
N LEU A 248 -1.43 -5.93 -5.17
CA LEU A 248 -2.54 -6.64 -5.82
C LEU A 248 -3.62 -7.12 -4.84
N LEU A 249 -3.27 -7.32 -3.57
CA LEU A 249 -4.17 -7.87 -2.55
C LEU A 249 -5.52 -7.11 -2.44
N PRO A 250 -5.57 -5.76 -2.33
CA PRO A 250 -6.84 -5.04 -2.24
C PRO A 250 -7.77 -5.31 -3.43
N SER A 251 -7.22 -5.34 -4.65
CA SER A 251 -7.98 -5.58 -5.88
C SER A 251 -8.56 -7.00 -5.93
N ILE A 252 -7.77 -7.99 -5.49
CA ILE A 252 -8.22 -9.39 -5.38
C ILE A 252 -9.33 -9.53 -4.34
N LEU A 253 -9.17 -8.90 -3.18
CA LEU A 253 -10.18 -8.92 -2.12
C LEU A 253 -11.50 -8.30 -2.56
N ILE A 254 -11.48 -7.17 -3.28
CA ILE A 254 -12.70 -6.56 -3.82
C ILE A 254 -13.40 -7.51 -4.79
N CYS A 255 -12.66 -8.14 -5.71
CA CYS A 255 -13.23 -9.09 -6.66
C CYS A 255 -13.91 -10.25 -5.91
N MET A 256 -13.23 -10.84 -4.93
CA MET A 256 -13.78 -11.91 -4.09
C MET A 256 -15.02 -11.47 -3.32
N LEU A 257 -14.99 -10.30 -2.68
CA LEU A 257 -16.09 -9.79 -1.87
C LEU A 257 -17.33 -9.48 -2.73
N CYS A 258 -17.13 -9.03 -3.98
CA CYS A 258 -18.19 -8.71 -4.92
C CYS A 258 -18.83 -9.93 -5.61
N GLU A 259 -18.15 -11.07 -5.67
CA GLU A 259 -18.65 -12.28 -6.33
C GLU A 259 -19.62 -13.07 -5.45
N THR A 260 -19.19 -13.44 -4.24
CA THR A 260 -19.98 -14.28 -3.33
C THR A 260 -19.80 -13.90 -1.87
N SER A 261 -20.89 -14.02 -1.10
CA SER A 261 -20.89 -13.85 0.36
C SER A 261 -20.32 -15.06 1.11
N ASP A 262 -20.21 -16.23 0.47
CA ASP A 262 -19.92 -17.49 1.15
C ASP A 262 -18.53 -17.51 1.81
N HIS A 263 -17.56 -16.83 1.19
CA HIS A 263 -16.19 -16.75 1.68
C HIS A 263 -15.94 -15.57 2.62
N HIS A 264 -16.91 -14.66 2.79
CA HIS A 264 -16.72 -13.44 3.59
C HIS A 264 -16.32 -13.74 5.03
N HIS A 265 -16.97 -14.73 5.65
CA HIS A 265 -16.64 -15.11 7.03
C HIS A 265 -15.20 -15.59 7.15
N GLN A 266 -14.74 -16.42 6.21
CA GLN A 266 -13.36 -16.94 6.20
C GLN A 266 -12.35 -15.81 6.00
N ILE A 267 -12.63 -14.86 5.10
CA ILE A 267 -11.78 -13.68 4.87
C ILE A 267 -11.71 -12.83 6.14
N THR A 268 -12.86 -12.52 6.76
CA THR A 268 -12.90 -11.76 8.02
C THR A 268 -12.10 -12.45 9.13
N THR A 269 -12.25 -13.78 9.29
CA THR A 269 -11.47 -14.53 10.28
C THR A 269 -9.98 -14.46 10.01
N GLN A 270 -9.53 -14.50 8.76
CA GLN A 270 -8.10 -14.37 8.44
C GLN A 270 -7.57 -12.98 8.79
N VAL A 271 -8.27 -11.91 8.39
CA VAL A 271 -7.87 -10.53 8.69
C VAL A 271 -7.79 -10.32 10.20
N LEU A 272 -8.84 -10.70 10.94
CA LEU A 272 -8.86 -10.58 12.40
C LEU A 272 -7.81 -11.47 13.09
N SER A 273 -7.53 -12.66 12.56
CA SER A 273 -6.50 -13.54 13.13
C SER A 273 -5.11 -12.91 13.05
N VAL A 274 -4.82 -12.17 11.98
CA VAL A 274 -3.53 -11.47 11.89
C VAL A 274 -3.51 -10.29 12.85
N MET A 275 -4.52 -9.44 12.84
CA MET A 275 -4.59 -8.28 13.73
C MET A 275 -4.48 -8.67 15.21
N ASN A 276 -5.19 -9.72 15.65
CA ASN A 276 -5.14 -10.18 17.03
C ASN A 276 -3.78 -10.79 17.43
N GLN A 277 -3.13 -11.56 16.56
CA GLN A 277 -1.80 -12.13 16.87
C GLN A 277 -0.71 -11.06 16.99
N LEU A 278 -0.88 -9.91 16.34
CA LEU A 278 0.04 -8.77 16.43
C LEU A 278 -0.17 -7.99 17.73
N GLN A 279 -1.38 -8.00 18.29
CA GLN A 279 -1.63 -7.44 19.62
C GLN A 279 -0.94 -8.22 20.75
N GLU A 280 -0.88 -9.56 20.66
CA GLU A 280 -0.32 -10.41 21.73
C GLU A 280 1.22 -10.40 21.82
N LYS A 281 1.93 -9.95 20.78
CA LYS A 281 3.41 -10.05 20.66
C LYS A 281 4.20 -8.83 21.15
N ASP A 282 3.66 -8.05 22.08
CA ASP A 282 4.28 -6.81 22.62
C ASP A 282 5.61 -6.97 23.40
N LYS A 283 6.35 -8.07 23.24
CA LYS A 283 7.62 -8.31 23.93
C LYS A 283 8.70 -8.82 22.97
N ASP A 284 9.66 -7.95 22.73
CA ASP A 284 11.01 -8.15 22.19
C ASP A 284 11.20 -8.19 20.66
N GLU A 285 12.15 -7.35 20.20
CA GLU A 285 12.93 -7.27 18.92
C GLU A 285 12.21 -7.39 17.56
N ALA A 286 11.03 -7.99 17.45
CA ALA A 286 10.28 -8.11 16.20
C ALA A 286 9.32 -6.93 15.92
N ALA A 287 9.40 -5.86 16.72
CA ALA A 287 8.44 -4.75 16.71
C ALA A 287 8.30 -4.08 15.32
N LEU A 288 9.39 -3.81 14.63
CA LEU A 288 9.37 -3.15 13.31
C LEU A 288 8.71 -4.03 12.23
N SER A 289 9.02 -5.32 12.21
CA SER A 289 8.39 -6.27 11.29
C SER A 289 6.88 -6.40 11.55
N ILE A 290 6.46 -6.31 12.82
CA ILE A 290 5.05 -6.32 13.23
C ILE A 290 4.35 -5.03 12.78
N ILE A 291 4.96 -3.87 13.04
CA ILE A 291 4.45 -2.56 12.63
C ILE A 291 4.28 -2.48 11.11
N SER A 292 5.25 -2.96 10.33
CA SER A 292 5.17 -2.99 8.86
C SER A 292 3.97 -3.83 8.38
N ILE A 293 3.67 -4.95 9.04
CA ILE A 293 2.51 -5.79 8.72
C ILE A 293 1.21 -5.05 9.05
N GLU A 294 1.14 -4.40 10.21
CA GLU A 294 -0.03 -3.64 10.65
C GLU A 294 -0.35 -2.49 9.68
N ILE A 295 0.66 -1.71 9.28
CA ILE A 295 0.53 -0.65 8.27
C ILE A 295 -0.07 -1.21 6.97
N LYS A 296 0.49 -2.31 6.46
CA LYS A 296 0.05 -2.94 5.21
C LYS A 296 -1.40 -3.43 5.30
N GLN A 297 -1.83 -3.94 6.46
CA GLN A 297 -3.22 -4.36 6.65
C GLN A 297 -4.18 -3.18 6.73
N LEU A 298 -3.78 -2.13 7.44
CA LEU A 298 -4.59 -0.92 7.53
C LEU A 298 -4.79 -0.29 6.15
N ALA A 299 -3.72 -0.20 5.35
CA ALA A 299 -3.77 0.26 3.97
C ALA A 299 -4.75 -0.54 3.08
N VAL A 300 -4.82 -1.86 3.25
CA VAL A 300 -5.79 -2.71 2.54
C VAL A 300 -7.23 -2.35 2.95
N LEU A 301 -7.49 -2.16 4.24
CA LEU A 301 -8.82 -1.79 4.74
C LEU A 301 -9.23 -0.38 4.32
N ASP A 302 -8.27 0.55 4.28
CA ASP A 302 -8.47 1.90 3.77
C ASP A 302 -8.83 1.86 2.29
N TYR A 303 -8.13 1.04 1.49
CA TYR A 303 -8.48 0.85 0.09
C TYR A 303 -9.92 0.33 -0.10
N LEU A 304 -10.35 -0.66 0.69
CA LEU A 304 -11.74 -1.16 0.65
C LEU A 304 -12.75 -0.09 1.04
N SER A 305 -12.42 0.72 2.06
CA SER A 305 -13.26 1.82 2.53
C SER A 305 -13.40 2.91 1.47
N LYS A 306 -12.27 3.38 0.91
CA LYS A 306 -12.24 4.37 -0.17
C LYS A 306 -12.95 3.83 -1.44
N TRP A 307 -12.82 2.54 -1.76
CA TRP A 307 -13.58 1.88 -2.83
C TRP A 307 -15.09 1.92 -2.61
N SER A 308 -15.54 1.59 -1.41
CA SER A 308 -16.97 1.62 -1.08
C SER A 308 -17.56 3.03 -1.25
N GLN A 309 -16.80 4.06 -0.85
CA GLN A 309 -17.18 5.46 -1.00
C GLN A 309 -17.25 5.88 -2.47
N LYS A 310 -16.21 5.56 -3.26
CA LYS A 310 -16.17 5.87 -4.70
C LYS A 310 -17.29 5.15 -5.47
N LYS A 311 -17.56 3.88 -5.14
CA LYS A 311 -18.67 3.11 -5.74
C LYS A 311 -20.02 3.73 -5.38
N ARG A 312 -20.23 4.12 -4.12
CA ARG A 312 -21.44 4.82 -3.66
C ARG A 312 -21.65 6.16 -4.38
N GLN A 313 -20.58 6.93 -4.59
CA GLN A 313 -20.62 8.17 -5.35
C GLN A 313 -21.02 7.91 -6.82
N ALA A 314 -20.44 6.91 -7.46
CA ALA A 314 -20.80 6.53 -8.84
C ALA A 314 -22.27 6.11 -8.97
N GLU A 315 -22.79 5.34 -8.00
CA GLU A 315 -24.19 4.88 -7.98
C GLU A 315 -25.20 6.01 -7.69
N THR A 316 -24.80 7.03 -6.93
CA THR A 316 -25.65 8.19 -6.59
C THR A 316 -25.69 9.23 -7.70
N GLN A 317 -24.57 9.48 -8.41
CA GLN A 317 -24.51 10.43 -9.53
C GLN A 317 -25.46 10.07 -10.69
N GLY A 318 -25.77 8.79 -10.88
CA GLY A 318 -26.71 8.32 -11.90
C GLY A 318 -28.20 8.56 -11.57
N LYS A 319 -28.56 8.87 -10.32
CA LYS A 319 -29.96 8.96 -9.87
C LYS A 319 -30.33 10.41 -9.47
N LYS A 320 -30.72 11.22 -10.46
CA LYS A 320 -31.35 12.53 -10.23
C LYS A 320 -32.81 12.37 -9.76
N GLY A 321 -33.03 12.00 -8.50
CA GLY A 321 -34.38 11.90 -7.93
C GLY A 321 -34.38 11.69 -6.42
N ARG A 322 -35.47 12.10 -5.76
CA ARG A 322 -35.71 11.92 -4.29
C ARG A 322 -35.95 10.46 -3.85
N ALA A 323 -35.56 9.48 -4.66
CA ALA A 323 -35.70 8.08 -4.29
C ALA A 323 -34.63 7.71 -3.27
N ALA A 324 -34.99 6.90 -2.27
CA ALA A 324 -34.04 6.38 -1.29
C ALA A 324 -32.90 5.63 -2.02
N PHE A 325 -31.66 5.92 -1.63
CA PHE A 325 -30.49 5.25 -2.18
C PHE A 325 -30.54 3.76 -1.79
N VAL A 326 -30.57 2.88 -2.78
CA VAL A 326 -30.42 1.44 -2.60
C VAL A 326 -29.05 1.05 -3.16
N PRO A 327 -28.11 0.59 -2.32
CA PRO A 327 -26.79 0.18 -2.76
C PRO A 327 -26.89 -1.06 -3.66
N SER A 328 -25.97 -1.19 -4.62
CA SER A 328 -25.81 -2.44 -5.35
C SER A 328 -25.44 -3.60 -4.41
N THR A 329 -25.65 -4.84 -4.85
CA THR A 329 -25.26 -6.04 -4.10
C THR A 329 -23.78 -6.04 -3.78
N GLN A 330 -22.94 -5.66 -4.75
CA GLN A 330 -21.48 -5.53 -4.61
C GLN A 330 -21.11 -4.52 -3.52
N LEU A 331 -21.71 -3.32 -3.55
CA LEU A 331 -21.45 -2.29 -2.55
C LEU A 331 -21.89 -2.74 -1.15
N HIS A 332 -23.08 -3.34 -1.05
CA HIS A 332 -23.60 -3.84 0.21
C HIS A 332 -22.74 -4.96 0.81
N GLN A 333 -22.23 -5.87 -0.02
CA GLN A 333 -21.32 -6.94 0.37
C GLN A 333 -20.02 -6.40 0.99
N VAL A 334 -19.37 -5.43 0.34
CA VAL A 334 -18.13 -4.82 0.85
C VAL A 334 -18.40 -4.00 2.10
N MET A 335 -19.48 -3.22 2.15
CA MET A 335 -19.86 -2.48 3.37
C MET A 335 -20.13 -3.42 4.55
N SER A 336 -20.90 -4.50 4.33
CA SER A 336 -21.17 -5.50 5.37
C SER A 336 -19.90 -6.23 5.83
N PHE A 337 -18.91 -6.38 4.96
CA PHE A 337 -17.60 -6.91 5.36
C PHE A 337 -16.86 -5.93 6.29
N LEU A 338 -16.78 -4.64 5.92
CA LEU A 338 -16.11 -3.62 6.73
C LEU A 338 -16.77 -3.44 8.11
N GLU A 339 -18.10 -3.49 8.18
CA GLU A 339 -18.86 -3.42 9.45
C GLU A 339 -18.56 -4.57 10.42
N LYS A 340 -18.04 -5.71 9.93
CA LYS A 340 -17.66 -6.85 10.80
C LYS A 340 -16.31 -6.66 11.48
N ILE A 341 -15.51 -5.68 11.06
CA ILE A 341 -14.20 -5.41 11.64
C ILE A 341 -14.38 -4.51 12.86
N PRO A 342 -14.03 -4.98 14.07
CA PRO A 342 -14.22 -4.20 15.28
C PRO A 342 -13.36 -2.93 15.30
N ALA A 343 -13.98 -1.80 15.65
CA ALA A 343 -13.31 -0.49 15.66
C ALA A 343 -12.27 -0.35 16.79
N ASP A 344 -12.39 -1.11 17.88
CA ASP A 344 -11.40 -1.21 18.95
C ASP A 344 -10.09 -1.82 18.45
N ILE A 345 -10.17 -2.94 17.71
CA ILE A 345 -8.99 -3.60 17.13
C ILE A 345 -8.32 -2.66 16.13
N LEU A 346 -9.10 -1.98 15.28
CA LEU A 346 -8.57 -0.98 14.35
C LEU A 346 -7.84 0.14 15.07
N ALA A 347 -8.44 0.70 16.14
CA ALA A 347 -7.81 1.79 16.88
C ALA A 347 -6.46 1.37 17.49
N HIS A 348 -6.39 0.17 18.08
CA HIS A 348 -5.14 -0.36 18.64
C HIS A 348 -4.08 -0.62 17.56
N THR A 349 -4.48 -1.21 16.43
CA THR A 349 -3.56 -1.46 15.29
C THR A 349 -3.06 -0.14 14.69
N SER A 350 -3.93 0.86 14.50
CA SER A 350 -3.54 2.19 14.02
C SER A 350 -2.60 2.92 14.98
N TYR A 351 -2.80 2.76 16.30
CA TYR A 351 -1.91 3.35 17.30
C TYR A 351 -0.51 2.73 17.24
N LYS A 352 -0.42 1.40 17.15
CA LYS A 352 0.87 0.71 16.99
C LYS A 352 1.57 1.06 15.68
N SER A 353 0.79 1.31 14.62
CA SER A 353 1.31 1.74 13.33
C SER A 353 1.65 3.23 13.25
N HIS A 354 1.67 3.96 14.38
CA HIS A 354 1.95 5.40 14.47
C HIS A 354 0.94 6.29 13.71
N ALA A 355 -0.20 5.74 13.28
CA ALA A 355 -1.28 6.47 12.65
C ALA A 355 -2.27 6.96 13.72
N TYR A 356 -1.87 7.98 14.49
CA TYR A 356 -2.61 8.42 15.68
C TYR A 356 -3.95 9.09 15.37
N SER A 357 -4.07 9.85 14.28
CA SER A 357 -5.34 10.49 13.89
C SER A 357 -6.42 9.47 13.48
N PRO A 358 -6.14 8.46 12.63
CA PRO A 358 -7.05 7.35 12.40
C PRO A 358 -7.36 6.54 13.67
N ALA A 359 -6.38 6.32 14.54
CA ALA A 359 -6.59 5.63 15.81
C ALA A 359 -7.64 6.36 16.68
N LEU A 360 -7.51 7.68 16.79
CA LEU A 360 -8.47 8.54 17.49
C LEU A 360 -9.87 8.44 16.89
N MET A 361 -9.97 8.51 15.55
CA MET A 361 -11.26 8.39 14.85
C MET A 361 -11.96 7.05 15.14
N HIS A 362 -11.21 5.94 15.11
CA HIS A 362 -11.77 4.61 15.34
C HIS A 362 -12.19 4.41 16.80
N ILE A 363 -11.41 4.88 17.78
CA ILE A 363 -11.79 4.75 19.19
C ILE A 363 -12.99 5.64 19.54
N GLU A 364 -13.09 6.84 18.98
CA GLU A 364 -14.26 7.70 19.17
C GLU A 364 -15.53 7.08 18.58
N ALA A 365 -15.43 6.49 17.38
CA ALA A 365 -16.53 5.75 16.78
C ALA A 365 -16.96 4.56 17.66
N TYR A 366 -16.00 3.81 18.19
CA TYR A 366 -16.25 2.70 19.10
C TYR A 366 -16.96 3.14 20.39
N ILE A 367 -16.48 4.23 21.01
CA ILE A 367 -17.05 4.78 22.24
C ILE A 367 -18.46 5.33 22.01
N LYS A 368 -18.72 5.96 20.86
CA LYS A 368 -20.04 6.48 20.50
C LYS A 368 -21.09 5.36 20.45
N ASP A 369 -20.71 4.19 19.94
CA ASP A 369 -21.59 3.02 19.87
C ASP A 369 -21.64 2.26 21.22
N ASN A 370 -20.61 2.38 22.06
CA ASN A 370 -20.49 1.73 23.37
C ASN A 370 -20.22 2.73 24.52
N PRO A 371 -21.19 3.60 24.88
CA PRO A 371 -20.98 4.68 25.85
C PRO A 371 -20.68 4.22 27.29
N LEU A 372 -20.89 2.94 27.60
CA LEU A 372 -20.62 2.37 28.93
C LEU A 372 -19.14 2.01 29.15
N GLN A 373 -18.37 1.83 28.08
CA GLN A 373 -16.96 1.40 28.13
C GLN A 373 -15.96 2.57 28.08
N VAL A 374 -16.46 3.82 28.06
CA VAL A 374 -15.62 5.04 28.03
C VAL A 374 -14.51 4.95 29.08
N LYS A 375 -14.84 4.53 30.30
CA LYS A 375 -13.91 4.44 31.44
C LYS A 375 -12.73 3.50 31.18
N GLU A 376 -12.96 2.38 30.51
CA GLU A 376 -11.94 1.36 30.23
C GLU A 376 -10.94 1.86 29.18
N HIS A 377 -11.40 2.70 28.24
CA HIS A 377 -10.58 3.24 27.15
C HIS A 377 -9.96 4.62 27.45
N LEU A 378 -10.24 5.24 28.61
CA LEU A 378 -9.68 6.56 28.96
C LEU A 378 -8.15 6.58 28.96
N CYS A 379 -7.50 5.50 29.43
CA CYS A 379 -6.05 5.43 29.43
C CYS A 379 -5.48 5.40 28.02
N PHE A 380 -6.10 4.61 27.13
CA PHE A 380 -5.67 4.50 25.74
C PHE A 380 -5.89 5.82 24.98
N LEU A 381 -7.02 6.49 25.22
CA LEU A 381 -7.32 7.80 24.65
C LEU A 381 -6.31 8.86 25.11
N GLN A 382 -5.90 8.82 26.38
CA GLN A 382 -4.84 9.70 26.90
C GLN A 382 -3.51 9.48 26.16
N CYS A 383 -3.13 8.22 25.91
CA CYS A 383 -1.92 7.90 25.15
C CYS A 383 -1.99 8.46 23.72
N ILE A 384 -3.13 8.33 23.04
CA ILE A 384 -3.32 8.88 21.68
C ILE A 384 -3.14 10.40 21.66
N TYR A 385 -3.77 11.15 22.59
CA TYR A 385 -3.63 12.61 22.63
C TYR A 385 -2.22 13.08 22.94
N VAL A 386 -1.47 12.33 23.76
CA VAL A 386 -0.05 12.63 24.04
C VAL A 386 0.79 12.38 22.78
N SER A 387 0.54 11.29 22.07
CA SER A 387 1.22 11.00 20.80
C SER A 387 0.86 11.99 19.67
N LEU A 388 -0.28 12.69 19.78
CA LEU A 388 -0.69 13.76 18.87
C LEU A 388 -0.20 15.16 19.30
N ASP A 389 0.53 15.27 20.41
CA ASP A 389 0.95 16.55 21.01
C ASP A 389 -0.23 17.52 21.24
N GLU A 390 -1.41 16.99 21.61
CA GLU A 390 -2.62 17.76 21.90
C GLU A 390 -2.90 17.87 23.41
N PRO A 391 -2.34 18.88 24.11
CA PRO A 391 -2.48 19.00 25.56
C PRO A 391 -3.91 19.26 26.02
N ASP A 392 -4.72 19.92 25.18
CA ASP A 392 -6.14 20.18 25.45
C ASP A 392 -6.96 18.88 25.53
N GLY A 393 -6.66 17.91 24.66
CA GLY A 393 -7.28 16.58 24.66
C GLY A 393 -6.95 15.80 25.94
N VAL A 394 -5.69 15.82 26.35
CA VAL A 394 -5.22 15.22 27.62
C VAL A 394 -5.95 15.83 28.82
N ALA A 395 -6.05 17.15 28.88
CA ALA A 395 -6.78 17.85 29.94
C ALA A 395 -8.28 17.47 29.97
N GLY A 396 -8.89 17.29 28.80
CA GLY A 396 -10.26 16.81 28.66
C GLY A 396 -10.46 15.41 29.23
N VAL A 397 -9.57 14.46 28.89
CA VAL A 397 -9.61 13.08 29.41
C VAL A 397 -9.44 13.05 30.93
N VAL A 398 -8.52 13.86 31.47
CA VAL A 398 -8.29 13.98 32.91
C VAL A 398 -9.52 14.56 33.63
N ALA A 399 -10.21 15.54 33.03
CA ALA A 399 -11.40 16.14 33.62
C ALA A 399 -12.61 15.18 33.69
N VAL A 400 -12.72 14.25 32.73
CA VAL A 400 -13.79 13.24 32.68
C VAL A 400 -13.50 12.05 33.62
N ARG A 401 -12.23 11.81 33.95
CA ARG A 401 -11.79 10.72 34.81
C ARG A 401 -12.27 10.93 36.25
N GLN A 402 -12.95 9.92 36.81
CA GLN A 402 -13.49 9.96 38.18
C GLN A 402 -12.63 9.20 39.20
N ASP A 403 -11.66 8.42 38.72
CA ASP A 403 -10.81 7.54 39.53
C ASP A 403 -9.38 8.11 39.66
N GLU A 404 -8.68 7.76 40.75
CA GLU A 404 -7.32 8.24 41.04
C GLU A 404 -6.32 7.71 39.98
N PRO A 405 -5.51 8.57 39.33
CA PRO A 405 -4.64 8.18 38.23
C PRO A 405 -3.48 7.29 38.71
N THR A 406 -3.10 6.30 37.91
CA THR A 406 -1.89 5.51 38.14
C THR A 406 -0.63 6.37 37.95
N LEU A 407 0.50 5.94 38.53
CA LEU A 407 1.78 6.67 38.46
C LEU A 407 2.19 7.00 37.02
N ASP A 408 2.03 6.05 36.09
CA ASP A 408 2.33 6.28 34.67
C ASP A 408 1.42 7.34 34.05
N GLN A 409 0.14 7.39 34.45
CA GLN A 409 -0.82 8.38 33.96
C GLN A 409 -0.58 9.78 34.52
N GLN A 410 0.01 9.87 35.72
CA GLN A 410 0.46 11.14 36.29
C GLN A 410 1.69 11.65 35.54
N VAL A 411 2.63 10.79 35.19
CA VAL A 411 3.81 11.18 34.38
C VAL A 411 3.37 11.70 33.01
N ILE A 412 2.44 11.01 32.36
CA ILE A 412 1.88 11.40 31.06
C ILE A 412 1.15 12.76 31.10
N GLN A 413 0.60 13.16 32.24
CA GLN A 413 -0.08 14.45 32.38
C GLN A 413 0.89 15.65 32.40
N TYR A 414 2.15 15.42 32.75
CA TYR A 414 3.19 16.47 32.89
C TYR A 414 4.27 16.42 31.79
N LEU A 415 4.15 15.48 30.85
CA LEU A 415 4.83 15.52 29.56
C LEU A 415 4.07 16.49 28.65
#